data_AF-A0A1B8GRN8-F1
#
_entry.id   AF-A0A1B8GRN8-F1
#
_cell.length_a   1.000
_cell.length_b   1.000
_cell.length_c   1.000
_cell.angle_alpha   90.00
_cell.angle_beta   90.00
_cell.angle_gamma   90.00
#
_symmetry.space_group_name_H-M   'P 1'
#
loop_
_entity.id
_entity.type
_entity.pdbx_description
1 polymer ?
#
loop_
_entity_poly.entity_id
_entity_poly.type
_entity_poly.pdbx_seq_one_letter_code
_entity_poly.pdbx_strand_id
1 'polypeptide(L)'
;MATPPTDEAEASNAVQRTGKHGIDDGEAPAEAVSAIPKKKGPPPEKPENIRIRLYVMAVSWAMVLFIGLPIWWWTTAIYRADLPLDAMMDWADGRACRPVFPLRISIDTGSLQDQEAQNLLRATQLALDDLNDFSAHHLRLQLSGPQVPPHTPANTSVLPTANQNDEEVALLVRLLPGQTTEAVLQPYAPTLDIHYTPNQVPTSASSSAPLATYIATNLREIFAEEQAMIAYLLATSSSPPERSPKALAPEVAEALAKRSTRSMKYSRTYHLTFSLFTPSATPSTWAIEQALEEHMKPLLDSFSAISNFTIDTQVQLYAQTGVTGDILRKEDLSGFINHAEWPLSPSIGGAPTLNFIIYIGDMEVEGGSKSWLIPQWGGVIIQPNIDDLRPAMLTFSNHLLALIGAPESLTLPLRLNTLTRVRSAGLLLKASSTLGSLARLTLALPSISIPRSVADGVSTTLAHLEAACDGLGGVAGLENARVAEEAAERAFFEKSMVGQVYFPDEHRIAVYLPLLGPMGVPLVMGVLKEGKAWWKRRKGGV
;
A
#
# COMPACT_ATOMS: atom_id res chain seq x y z
N MET A 1 -16.64 -42.82 29.12
CA MET A 1 -17.81 -43.72 29.28
C MET A 1 -17.59 -44.95 28.39
N ALA A 2 -18.35 -46.03 28.56
CA ALA A 2 -17.98 -47.37 28.08
C ALA A 2 -18.07 -47.62 26.55
N THR A 3 -17.48 -48.77 26.17
CA THR A 3 -17.55 -49.57 24.91
C THR A 3 -19.00 -49.91 24.46
N PRO A 4 -19.32 -50.59 23.31
CA PRO A 4 -18.53 -51.56 22.51
C PRO A 4 -18.84 -51.54 20.96
N PRO A 5 -18.78 -52.63 20.14
CA PRO A 5 -17.76 -53.68 19.92
C PRO A 5 -17.35 -53.93 18.43
N THR A 6 -16.26 -54.71 18.25
CA THR A 6 -15.93 -55.83 17.30
C THR A 6 -16.48 -55.88 15.83
N ASP A 7 -15.90 -56.60 14.86
CA ASP A 7 -14.86 -57.67 14.79
C ASP A 7 -13.77 -57.29 13.72
N GLU A 8 -12.84 -58.11 13.17
CA GLU A 8 -12.61 -59.58 13.17
C GLU A 8 -11.10 -59.97 13.03
N ALA A 9 -10.75 -60.90 12.12
CA ALA A 9 -9.52 -61.71 12.05
C ALA A 9 -8.58 -61.34 10.85
N GLU A 10 -7.36 -61.89 10.64
CA GLU A 10 -6.65 -63.02 11.26
C GLU A 10 -5.11 -62.85 11.16
N ALA A 11 -4.34 -63.71 11.85
CA ALA A 11 -2.92 -63.47 12.16
C ALA A 11 -1.90 -64.39 11.44
N SER A 12 -0.62 -64.00 11.53
CA SER A 12 0.55 -64.78 11.10
C SER A 12 0.73 -66.10 11.86
N ASN A 13 1.45 -67.06 11.28
CA ASN A 13 2.32 -67.92 12.08
C ASN A 13 3.53 -68.47 11.30
N ALA A 14 4.64 -68.69 12.01
CA ALA A 14 5.89 -69.24 11.50
C ALA A 14 6.36 -70.39 12.40
N VAL A 15 6.95 -71.46 11.83
CA VAL A 15 7.58 -72.55 12.60
C VAL A 15 8.86 -73.06 11.91
N GLN A 16 9.85 -73.43 12.74
CA GLN A 16 11.21 -73.87 12.39
C GLN A 16 11.33 -75.35 11.97
N ARG A 17 12.46 -75.72 11.33
CA ARG A 17 13.38 -76.86 11.69
C ARG A 17 14.44 -77.08 10.59
N THR A 18 15.75 -76.83 10.82
CA THR A 18 16.83 -77.69 11.40
C THR A 18 17.26 -78.95 10.60
N GLY A 19 18.57 -79.09 10.32
CA GLY A 19 19.25 -80.32 9.89
C GLY A 19 20.22 -80.08 8.71
N LYS A 20 21.51 -79.77 8.87
CA LYS A 20 22.69 -80.51 9.42
C LYS A 20 23.53 -81.15 8.29
N HIS A 21 24.82 -80.76 8.21
CA HIS A 21 25.81 -81.28 7.26
C HIS A 21 26.15 -82.76 7.47
N GLY A 22 26.52 -83.43 6.37
CA GLY A 22 27.38 -84.60 6.31
C GLY A 22 28.36 -84.43 5.14
N ILE A 23 29.63 -84.80 5.35
CA ILE A 23 30.70 -84.80 4.36
C ILE A 23 30.71 -86.17 3.68
N ASP A 24 31.06 -86.24 2.40
CA ASP A 24 31.68 -87.44 1.84
C ASP A 24 32.66 -87.05 0.73
N ASP A 25 33.89 -87.57 0.80
CA ASP A 25 34.97 -87.32 -0.15
C ASP A 25 34.95 -88.40 -1.24
N GLY A 26 34.96 -87.99 -2.51
CA GLY A 26 34.86 -88.91 -3.65
C GLY A 26 35.68 -88.44 -4.85
N GLU A 27 36.92 -88.93 -4.97
CA GLU A 27 37.82 -88.63 -6.09
C GLU A 27 37.81 -89.77 -7.14
N ALA A 28 37.37 -89.46 -8.37
CA ALA A 28 37.73 -90.12 -9.64
C ALA A 28 36.88 -89.58 -10.81
N PRO A 29 37.33 -89.66 -12.10
CA PRO A 29 38.71 -89.70 -12.58
C PRO A 29 39.00 -88.61 -13.64
N ALA A 30 40.27 -88.46 -14.01
CA ALA A 30 40.69 -87.59 -15.11
C ALA A 30 40.40 -88.21 -16.50
N GLU A 31 39.28 -87.84 -17.12
CA GLU A 31 39.09 -87.69 -18.59
C GLU A 31 37.63 -87.29 -18.91
N ALA A 32 37.31 -86.00 -18.80
CA ALA A 32 36.04 -85.44 -19.26
C ALA A 32 36.30 -84.32 -20.27
N VAL A 33 36.37 -84.69 -21.54
CA VAL A 33 36.65 -83.76 -22.66
C VAL A 33 35.62 -82.62 -22.70
N SER A 34 36.11 -81.39 -22.81
CA SER A 34 35.34 -80.16 -22.67
C SER A 34 34.34 -79.92 -23.81
N ALA A 35 33.11 -80.44 -23.66
CA ALA A 35 31.99 -80.08 -24.53
C ALA A 35 31.43 -78.69 -24.14
N ILE A 36 32.04 -77.60 -24.64
CA ILE A 36 31.47 -76.25 -24.52
C ILE A 36 30.13 -76.20 -25.27
N PRO A 37 28.98 -75.98 -24.61
CA PRO A 37 27.72 -75.85 -25.32
C PRO A 37 27.70 -74.51 -26.05
N LYS A 38 27.90 -74.54 -27.38
CA LYS A 38 27.61 -73.40 -28.26
C LYS A 38 26.15 -73.01 -28.07
N LYS A 39 25.89 -71.94 -27.30
CA LYS A 39 24.59 -71.25 -27.30
C LYS A 39 24.27 -70.90 -28.75
N LYS A 40 23.29 -71.60 -29.34
CA LYS A 40 22.69 -71.20 -30.62
C LYS A 40 22.14 -69.78 -30.44
N GLY A 41 22.82 -68.80 -31.02
CA GLY A 41 22.23 -67.48 -31.21
C GLY A 41 20.98 -67.61 -32.10
N PRO A 42 20.00 -66.70 -31.97
CA PRO A 42 18.86 -66.68 -32.89
C PRO A 42 19.32 -66.52 -34.34
N PRO A 43 18.55 -67.01 -35.33
CA PRO A 43 18.91 -66.94 -36.74
C PRO A 43 19.11 -65.48 -37.20
N PRO A 44 19.97 -65.24 -38.21
CA PRO A 44 20.27 -63.89 -38.69
C PRO A 44 18.99 -63.19 -39.18
N GLU A 45 18.78 -61.95 -38.73
CA GLU A 45 17.62 -61.14 -39.12
C GLU A 45 17.59 -60.90 -40.63
N LYS A 46 16.41 -61.08 -41.26
CA LYS A 46 16.21 -60.72 -42.67
C LYS A 46 16.45 -59.21 -42.87
N PRO A 47 17.10 -58.78 -43.98
CA PRO A 47 17.41 -57.37 -44.21
C PRO A 47 16.15 -56.47 -44.33
N GLU A 48 15.03 -57.07 -44.73
CA GLU A 48 13.71 -56.44 -44.76
C GLU A 48 13.23 -56.02 -43.37
N ASN A 49 13.35 -56.91 -42.37
CA ASN A 49 12.97 -56.62 -40.97
C ASN A 49 13.84 -55.50 -40.39
N ILE A 50 15.12 -55.40 -40.78
CA ILE A 50 16.02 -54.32 -40.37
C ILE A 50 15.56 -52.97 -40.95
N ARG A 51 15.14 -52.95 -42.23
CA ARG A 51 14.57 -51.75 -42.86
C ARG A 51 13.25 -51.33 -42.19
N ILE A 52 12.34 -52.28 -41.94
CA ILE A 52 11.06 -52.02 -41.26
C ILE A 52 11.31 -51.47 -39.84
N ARG A 53 12.24 -52.05 -39.07
CA ARG A 53 12.63 -51.54 -37.74
C ARG A 53 13.16 -50.10 -37.83
N LEU A 54 14.00 -49.78 -38.82
CA LEU A 54 14.51 -48.43 -39.03
C LEU A 54 13.38 -47.45 -39.39
N TYR A 55 12.45 -47.82 -40.27
CA TYR A 55 11.29 -47.00 -40.62
C TYR A 55 10.37 -46.76 -39.42
N VAL A 56 10.06 -47.78 -38.63
CA VAL A 56 9.24 -47.63 -37.41
C VAL A 56 9.94 -46.69 -36.42
N MET A 57 11.24 -46.89 -36.16
CA MET A 57 11.99 -45.98 -35.28
C MET A 57 12.01 -44.54 -35.83
N ALA A 58 12.24 -44.35 -37.13
CA ALA A 58 12.26 -43.03 -37.75
C ALA A 58 10.89 -42.33 -37.67
N VAL A 59 9.79 -43.05 -37.91
CA VAL A 59 8.43 -42.51 -37.80
C VAL A 59 8.08 -42.19 -36.33
N SER A 60 8.41 -43.06 -35.38
CA SER A 60 8.21 -42.79 -33.94
C SER A 60 9.00 -41.56 -33.49
N TRP A 61 10.26 -41.41 -33.89
CA TRP A 61 11.06 -40.21 -33.57
C TRP A 61 10.56 -38.96 -34.29
N ALA A 62 10.13 -39.06 -35.55
CA ALA A 62 9.50 -37.94 -36.24
C ALA A 62 8.22 -37.48 -35.52
N MET A 63 7.38 -38.41 -35.07
CA MET A 63 6.18 -38.10 -34.28
C MET A 63 6.54 -37.42 -32.95
N VAL A 64 7.54 -37.93 -32.22
CA VAL A 64 8.00 -37.31 -30.97
C VAL A 64 8.58 -35.91 -31.20
N LEU A 65 9.39 -35.70 -32.25
CA LEU A 65 10.07 -34.42 -32.49
C LEU A 65 9.16 -33.35 -33.12
N PHE A 66 8.26 -33.71 -34.05
CA PHE A 66 7.42 -32.76 -34.78
C PHE A 66 6.00 -32.60 -34.22
N ILE A 67 5.54 -33.53 -33.38
CA ILE A 67 4.18 -33.48 -32.80
C ILE A 67 4.26 -33.52 -31.26
N GLY A 68 4.98 -34.50 -30.70
CA GLY A 68 5.09 -34.70 -29.26
C GLY A 68 5.73 -33.52 -28.52
N LEU A 69 6.94 -33.12 -28.90
CA LEU A 69 7.66 -32.01 -28.27
C LEU A 69 6.97 -30.64 -28.46
N PRO A 70 6.46 -30.26 -29.65
CA PRO A 70 5.76 -28.99 -29.82
C PRO A 70 4.45 -28.92 -29.03
N ILE A 71 3.64 -29.99 -29.03
CA ILE A 71 2.41 -30.04 -28.23
C ILE A 71 2.75 -30.01 -26.74
N TRP A 72 3.70 -30.83 -26.29
CA TRP A 72 4.14 -30.82 -24.89
C TRP A 72 4.62 -29.43 -24.48
N TRP A 73 5.55 -28.82 -25.21
CA TRP A 73 6.06 -27.47 -24.92
C TRP A 73 4.94 -26.43 -24.87
N TRP A 74 4.02 -26.43 -25.84
CA TRP A 74 2.92 -25.47 -25.88
C TRP A 74 1.91 -25.67 -24.75
N THR A 75 1.47 -26.90 -24.51
CA THR A 75 0.50 -27.25 -23.43
C THR A 75 1.06 -27.12 -22.01
N THR A 76 2.39 -26.99 -21.87
CA THR A 76 3.06 -26.88 -20.57
C THR A 76 3.86 -25.59 -20.42
N ALA A 77 3.79 -24.68 -21.40
CA ALA A 77 4.33 -23.33 -21.29
C ALA A 77 3.41 -22.51 -20.38
N ILE A 78 4.00 -21.88 -19.36
CA ILE A 78 3.29 -20.96 -18.48
C ILE A 78 3.11 -19.63 -19.23
N TYR A 79 1.87 -19.12 -19.31
CA TYR A 79 1.63 -17.81 -19.90
C TYR A 79 2.23 -16.70 -19.02
N ARG A 80 3.02 -15.84 -19.65
CA ARG A 80 3.70 -14.72 -19.03
C ARG A 80 3.54 -13.50 -19.95
N ALA A 81 2.82 -12.49 -19.49
CA ALA A 81 2.76 -11.19 -20.17
C ALA A 81 4.08 -10.45 -20.00
N ASP A 82 4.50 -9.72 -21.04
CA ASP A 82 5.65 -8.82 -20.98
C ASP A 82 5.31 -7.59 -20.14
N LEU A 83 6.20 -7.22 -19.22
CA LEU A 83 6.06 -6.05 -18.35
C LEU A 83 7.16 -5.01 -18.65
N PRO A 84 6.87 -3.71 -18.55
CA PRO A 84 7.85 -2.63 -18.73
C PRO A 84 8.74 -2.49 -17.48
N LEU A 85 9.59 -3.49 -17.25
CA LEU A 85 10.41 -3.61 -16.02
C LEU A 85 11.29 -2.39 -15.75
N ASP A 86 11.89 -1.81 -16.80
CA ASP A 86 12.73 -0.62 -16.65
C ASP A 86 11.90 0.57 -16.12
N ALA A 87 10.72 0.83 -16.69
CA ALA A 87 9.82 1.88 -16.19
C ALA A 87 9.36 1.63 -14.75
N MET A 88 9.03 0.37 -14.40
CA MET A 88 8.64 0.00 -13.04
C MET A 88 9.77 0.25 -12.02
N MET A 89 11.03 -0.02 -12.38
CA MET A 89 12.19 0.30 -11.56
C MET A 89 12.48 1.80 -11.52
N ASP A 90 12.34 2.51 -12.64
CA ASP A 90 12.54 3.97 -12.72
C ASP A 90 11.54 4.73 -11.83
N TRP A 91 10.30 4.26 -11.72
CA TRP A 91 9.34 4.76 -10.72
C TRP A 91 9.76 4.40 -9.29
N ALA A 92 10.11 3.14 -9.02
CA ALA A 92 10.49 2.69 -7.68
C ALA A 92 11.77 3.35 -7.13
N ASP A 93 12.71 3.69 -8.02
CA ASP A 93 13.96 4.39 -7.69
C ASP A 93 13.78 5.93 -7.67
N GLY A 94 12.56 6.44 -7.86
CA GLY A 94 12.25 7.88 -7.93
C GLY A 94 12.97 8.61 -9.06
N ARG A 95 13.25 7.92 -10.18
CA ARG A 95 13.87 8.48 -11.40
C ARG A 95 12.82 9.05 -12.35
N ALA A 96 11.64 8.42 -12.45
CA ALA A 96 10.55 8.85 -13.32
C ALA A 96 9.84 10.12 -12.84
N CYS A 97 9.56 10.22 -11.53
CA CYS A 97 8.93 11.39 -10.90
C CYS A 97 9.83 11.99 -9.82
N ARG A 98 9.99 13.31 -9.84
CA ARG A 98 10.51 14.08 -8.71
C ARG A 98 9.32 14.81 -8.07
N PRO A 99 8.85 14.38 -6.89
CA PRO A 99 7.68 14.99 -6.27
C PRO A 99 8.01 16.42 -5.85
N VAL A 100 7.50 17.39 -6.61
CA VAL A 100 7.54 18.82 -6.29
C VAL A 100 6.11 19.25 -6.01
N PHE A 101 5.90 19.95 -4.90
CA PHE A 101 4.60 20.45 -4.47
C PHE A 101 4.58 21.97 -4.70
N PRO A 102 4.16 22.46 -5.90
CA PRO A 102 3.98 23.88 -6.14
C PRO A 102 2.79 24.38 -5.32
N LEU A 103 3.06 25.05 -4.20
CA LEU A 103 2.06 25.74 -3.41
C LEU A 103 1.80 27.11 -4.00
N ARG A 104 0.65 27.27 -4.66
CA ARG A 104 0.23 28.55 -5.25
C ARG A 104 -0.42 29.42 -4.20
N ILE A 105 0.16 30.59 -3.98
CA ILE A 105 -0.34 31.57 -3.01
C ILE A 105 -0.76 32.81 -3.81
N SER A 106 -2.05 33.13 -3.79
CA SER A 106 -2.54 34.35 -4.42
C SER A 106 -2.40 35.53 -3.45
N ILE A 107 -1.99 36.69 -3.96
CA ILE A 107 -1.88 37.92 -3.19
C ILE A 107 -2.91 38.90 -3.77
N ASP A 108 -3.96 39.15 -2.98
CA ASP A 108 -4.89 40.27 -3.17
C ASP A 108 -4.27 41.53 -2.58
N THR A 109 -3.83 42.42 -3.46
CA THR A 109 -3.16 43.68 -3.14
C THR A 109 -4.14 44.83 -2.89
N GLY A 110 -5.45 44.59 -2.93
CA GLY A 110 -6.48 45.59 -2.69
C GLY A 110 -6.35 46.82 -3.60
N SER A 111 -6.00 47.97 -3.01
CA SER A 111 -5.89 49.27 -3.69
C SER A 111 -4.46 49.71 -4.03
N LEU A 112 -3.45 48.84 -3.93
CA LEU A 112 -2.08 49.16 -4.35
C LEU A 112 -2.00 49.37 -5.88
N GLN A 113 -1.03 50.17 -6.34
CA GLN A 113 -0.80 50.32 -7.78
C GLN A 113 -0.18 49.04 -8.36
N ASP A 114 -0.48 48.69 -9.61
CA ASP A 114 0.02 47.48 -10.27
C ASP A 114 1.56 47.34 -10.21
N GLN A 115 2.28 48.46 -10.30
CA GLN A 115 3.74 48.48 -10.23
C GLN A 115 4.28 48.17 -8.82
N GLU A 116 3.58 48.65 -7.78
CA GLU A 116 3.89 48.38 -6.37
C GLU A 116 3.56 46.93 -6.02
N ALA A 117 2.39 46.45 -6.48
CA ALA A 117 1.96 45.06 -6.37
C ALA A 117 2.98 44.08 -6.98
N GLN A 118 3.46 44.36 -8.20
CA GLN A 118 4.50 43.55 -8.86
C GLN A 118 5.85 43.62 -8.15
N ASN A 119 6.24 44.78 -7.61
CA ASN A 119 7.48 44.92 -6.86
C ASN A 119 7.42 44.17 -5.52
N LEU A 120 6.28 44.22 -4.83
CA LEU A 120 6.02 43.45 -3.61
C LEU A 120 6.02 41.95 -3.89
N LEU A 121 5.34 41.49 -4.96
CA LEU A 121 5.35 40.09 -5.39
C LEU A 121 6.78 39.58 -5.60
N ARG A 122 7.59 40.32 -6.38
CA ARG A 122 8.97 39.92 -6.70
C ARG A 122 9.87 39.95 -5.47
N ALA A 123 9.77 40.99 -4.63
CA ALA A 123 10.52 41.07 -3.38
C ALA A 123 10.18 39.94 -2.41
N THR A 124 8.90 39.57 -2.30
CA THR A 124 8.43 38.50 -1.40
C THR A 124 8.82 37.13 -1.93
N GLN A 125 8.76 36.89 -3.24
CA GLN A 125 9.25 35.64 -3.85
C GLN A 125 10.75 35.48 -3.65
N LEU A 126 11.55 36.55 -3.84
CA LEU A 126 13.00 36.52 -3.55
C LEU A 126 13.26 36.20 -2.07
N ALA A 127 12.57 36.86 -1.14
CA ALA A 127 12.71 36.59 0.29
C ALA A 127 12.27 35.17 0.69
N LEU A 128 11.29 34.57 -0.01
CA LEU A 128 10.90 33.18 0.19
C LEU A 128 11.93 32.19 -0.37
N ASP A 129 12.44 32.44 -1.58
CA ASP A 129 13.44 31.57 -2.21
C ASP A 129 14.79 31.64 -1.44
N ASP A 130 15.17 32.82 -0.90
CA ASP A 130 16.34 32.99 0.00
C ASP A 130 16.19 32.23 1.34
N LEU A 131 14.95 32.00 1.81
CA LEU A 131 14.64 31.28 3.05
C LEU A 131 14.37 29.78 2.86
N ASN A 132 14.31 29.28 1.62
CA ASN A 132 13.86 27.92 1.34
C ASN A 132 15.02 26.92 1.16
N ASP A 133 15.26 26.13 2.21
CA ASP A 133 16.23 25.04 2.23
C ASP A 133 15.76 23.73 1.53
N PHE A 134 14.49 23.63 1.06
CA PHE A 134 13.91 22.35 0.59
C PHE A 134 13.25 22.44 -0.80
N SER A 135 13.97 21.91 -1.80
CA SER A 135 13.62 22.00 -3.22
C SER A 135 12.37 21.24 -3.68
N ALA A 136 11.77 20.39 -2.84
CA ALA A 136 10.50 19.73 -3.17
C ALA A 136 9.27 20.58 -2.78
N HIS A 137 9.43 21.60 -1.95
CA HIS A 137 8.34 22.40 -1.41
C HIS A 137 8.58 23.88 -1.72
N HIS A 138 8.00 24.35 -2.83
CA HIS A 138 8.15 25.74 -3.25
C HIS A 138 6.83 26.49 -3.15
N LEU A 139 6.85 27.56 -2.35
CA LEU A 139 5.80 28.58 -2.37
C LEU A 139 5.98 29.44 -3.62
N ARG A 140 4.95 29.49 -4.46
CA ARG A 140 4.90 30.29 -5.69
C ARG A 140 3.83 31.35 -5.57
N LEU A 141 4.25 32.60 -5.53
CA LEU A 141 3.37 33.74 -5.38
C LEU A 141 2.79 34.16 -6.74
N GLN A 142 1.50 34.51 -6.74
CA GLN A 142 0.77 35.07 -7.87
C GLN A 142 -0.03 36.28 -7.40
N LEU A 143 -0.18 37.33 -8.23
CA LEU A 143 -1.16 38.38 -7.97
C LEU A 143 -2.57 37.89 -8.31
N SER A 144 -3.54 38.17 -7.44
CA SER A 144 -4.96 37.93 -7.72
C SER A 144 -5.37 38.69 -8.98
N GLY A 145 -6.05 38.00 -9.92
CA GLY A 145 -6.57 38.63 -11.13
C GLY A 145 -7.66 39.67 -10.80
N PRO A 146 -8.00 40.57 -11.75
CA PRO A 146 -8.98 41.62 -11.51
C PRO A 146 -10.34 41.03 -11.10
N GLN A 147 -10.73 41.28 -9.84
CA GLN A 147 -12.01 40.81 -9.31
C GLN A 147 -13.18 41.47 -10.05
N VAL A 148 -14.21 40.67 -10.32
CA VAL A 148 -15.54 41.18 -10.70
C VAL A 148 -16.02 42.13 -9.60
N PRO A 149 -16.58 43.31 -9.93
CA PRO A 149 -16.83 44.39 -8.97
C PRO A 149 -17.75 43.98 -7.79
N PRO A 150 -17.64 44.66 -6.62
CA PRO A 150 -18.20 44.25 -5.33
C PRO A 150 -19.73 44.48 -5.19
N HIS A 151 -20.50 44.15 -6.23
CA HIS A 151 -21.96 44.29 -6.28
C HIS A 151 -22.64 42.97 -6.64
N THR A 152 -22.34 41.93 -5.87
CA THR A 152 -23.13 40.69 -5.82
C THR A 152 -23.61 40.48 -4.39
N PRO A 153 -24.94 40.52 -4.11
CA PRO A 153 -25.44 40.36 -2.75
C PRO A 153 -25.15 38.95 -2.21
N ALA A 154 -24.88 38.86 -0.90
CA ALA A 154 -24.30 37.70 -0.21
C ALA A 154 -25.19 36.44 -0.12
N ASN A 155 -26.25 36.33 -0.91
CA ASN A 155 -27.21 35.22 -0.88
C ASN A 155 -27.17 34.32 -2.13
N THR A 156 -26.09 34.41 -2.93
CA THR A 156 -25.92 33.52 -4.09
C THR A 156 -24.79 32.54 -3.83
N SER A 157 -25.15 31.31 -3.46
CA SER A 157 -24.27 30.14 -3.49
C SER A 157 -23.91 29.82 -4.95
N VAL A 158 -22.97 30.58 -5.50
CA VAL A 158 -22.29 30.21 -6.74
C VAL A 158 -21.10 29.37 -6.33
N LEU A 159 -21.32 28.05 -6.31
CA LEU A 159 -20.24 27.08 -6.39
C LEU A 159 -19.33 27.52 -7.56
N PRO A 160 -18.03 27.77 -7.37
CA PRO A 160 -17.16 28.10 -8.49
C PRO A 160 -17.20 26.92 -9.47
N THR A 161 -17.74 27.17 -10.66
CA THR A 161 -17.80 26.16 -11.72
C THR A 161 -16.39 25.76 -12.07
N ALA A 162 -16.08 24.48 -11.95
CA ALA A 162 -14.75 23.92 -12.18
C ALA A 162 -14.31 24.08 -13.65
N ASN A 163 -13.74 25.23 -13.97
CA ASN A 163 -12.89 25.39 -15.15
C ASN A 163 -11.63 24.55 -14.92
N GLN A 164 -11.33 23.67 -15.86
CA GLN A 164 -10.24 22.68 -15.75
C GLN A 164 -8.81 23.29 -15.69
N ASN A 165 -8.70 24.63 -15.67
CA ASN A 165 -7.45 25.38 -15.65
C ASN A 165 -7.29 26.28 -14.40
N ASP A 166 -8.25 26.30 -13.47
CA ASP A 166 -8.09 27.01 -12.20
C ASP A 166 -7.24 26.16 -11.24
N GLU A 167 -5.92 26.25 -11.40
CA GLU A 167 -4.94 25.51 -10.61
C GLU A 167 -5.04 25.89 -9.12
N GLU A 168 -5.24 24.88 -8.26
CA GLU A 168 -5.73 25.00 -6.89
C GLU A 168 -4.87 25.91 -5.99
N VAL A 169 -5.39 27.09 -5.67
CA VAL A 169 -4.76 28.08 -4.78
C VAL A 169 -4.76 27.56 -3.34
N ALA A 170 -3.58 27.43 -2.74
CA ALA A 170 -3.41 26.87 -1.41
C ALA A 170 -3.72 27.86 -0.27
N LEU A 171 -3.45 29.16 -0.50
CA LEU A 171 -3.70 30.24 0.44
C LEU A 171 -3.92 31.56 -0.32
N LEU A 172 -4.91 32.34 0.12
CA LEU A 172 -5.10 33.74 -0.29
C LEU A 172 -4.49 34.66 0.75
N VAL A 173 -3.55 35.51 0.37
CA VAL A 173 -3.02 36.60 1.20
C VAL A 173 -3.74 37.88 0.82
N ARG A 174 -4.44 38.52 1.76
CA ARG A 174 -5.13 39.80 1.52
C ARG A 174 -4.40 40.93 2.26
N LEU A 175 -3.98 41.94 1.51
CA LEU A 175 -3.28 43.10 2.06
C LEU A 175 -4.27 44.20 2.41
N LEU A 176 -4.36 44.53 3.70
CA LEU A 176 -5.27 45.53 4.24
C LEU A 176 -4.46 46.72 4.81
N PRO A 177 -4.77 47.97 4.46
CA PRO A 177 -4.11 49.11 5.09
C PRO A 177 -4.46 49.19 6.58
N GLY A 178 -3.46 49.43 7.43
CA GLY A 178 -3.59 49.47 8.88
C GLY A 178 -2.58 50.42 9.56
N GLN A 179 -2.66 50.53 10.89
CA GLN A 179 -1.71 51.31 11.70
C GLN A 179 -0.53 50.48 12.22
N THR A 180 -0.69 49.16 12.27
CA THR A 180 0.30 48.17 12.73
C THR A 180 0.48 47.08 11.66
N THR A 181 1.61 46.40 11.70
CA THR A 181 1.85 45.18 10.91
C THR A 181 1.42 43.96 11.70
N GLU A 182 0.29 43.39 11.33
CA GLU A 182 -0.32 42.23 11.99
C GLU A 182 -0.83 41.25 10.94
N ALA A 183 -0.60 39.95 11.17
CA ALA A 183 -1.06 38.87 10.32
C ALA A 183 -2.12 38.05 11.05
N VAL A 184 -3.30 37.89 10.45
CA VAL A 184 -4.45 37.20 11.02
C VAL A 184 -4.92 36.13 10.05
N LEU A 185 -4.81 34.87 10.45
CA LEU A 185 -5.28 33.73 9.69
C LEU A 185 -6.79 33.51 9.95
N GLN A 186 -7.60 33.47 8.90
CA GLN A 186 -9.04 33.32 9.00
C GLN A 186 -9.44 31.91 9.48
N PRO A 187 -10.34 31.77 10.49
CA PRO A 187 -10.66 30.45 11.06
C PRO A 187 -11.32 29.46 10.09
N TYR A 188 -12.13 29.98 9.15
CA TYR A 188 -13.02 29.21 8.29
C TYR A 188 -12.66 29.27 6.79
N ALA A 189 -11.56 29.95 6.44
CA ALA A 189 -11.10 30.08 5.06
C ALA A 189 -9.57 29.99 4.99
N PRO A 190 -8.97 29.48 3.89
CA PRO A 190 -7.53 29.51 3.66
C PRO A 190 -7.08 30.94 3.26
N THR A 191 -7.36 31.92 4.13
CA THR A 191 -7.09 33.34 3.89
C THR A 191 -6.26 33.91 5.03
N LEU A 192 -5.14 34.53 4.70
CA LEU A 192 -4.27 35.27 5.61
C LEU A 192 -4.47 36.77 5.35
N ASP A 193 -5.17 37.46 6.25
CA ASP A 193 -5.26 38.92 6.19
C ASP A 193 -4.00 39.52 6.82
N ILE A 194 -3.31 40.39 6.08
CA ILE A 194 -2.09 41.08 6.53
C ILE A 194 -2.36 42.58 6.55
N HIS A 195 -2.38 43.13 7.75
CA HIS A 195 -2.40 44.57 7.95
C HIS A 195 -0.99 45.13 7.70
N TYR A 196 -0.90 46.22 6.94
CA TYR A 196 0.37 46.89 6.62
C TYR A 196 0.25 48.41 6.76
N THR A 197 1.35 49.06 7.14
CA THR A 197 1.41 50.53 7.10
C THR A 197 1.86 51.00 5.71
N PRO A 198 1.27 52.07 5.13
CA PRO A 198 1.59 52.50 3.76
C PRO A 198 3.08 52.76 3.50
N ASN A 199 3.84 53.15 4.51
CA ASN A 199 5.28 53.45 4.42
C ASN A 199 6.16 52.20 4.19
N GLN A 200 5.63 50.98 4.31
CA GLN A 200 6.37 49.74 4.17
C GLN A 200 6.22 49.09 2.78
N VAL A 201 5.42 49.68 1.89
CA VAL A 201 5.23 49.19 0.52
C VAL A 201 6.53 49.36 -0.28
N PRO A 202 7.07 48.30 -0.90
CA PRO A 202 8.34 48.38 -1.62
C PRO A 202 8.22 49.13 -2.96
N THR A 203 8.90 50.26 -3.04
CA THR A 203 9.07 51.03 -4.29
C THR A 203 9.99 50.35 -5.30
N SER A 204 10.80 49.38 -4.88
CA SER A 204 11.70 48.58 -5.72
C SER A 204 11.77 47.13 -5.23
N ALA A 205 12.01 46.20 -6.15
CA ALA A 205 12.12 44.78 -5.82
C ALA A 205 13.49 44.44 -5.21
N SER A 206 13.59 44.51 -3.87
CA SER A 206 14.74 44.10 -3.08
C SER A 206 14.31 43.16 -1.95
N SER A 207 15.11 42.12 -1.65
CA SER A 207 14.77 41.12 -0.62
C SER A 207 14.77 41.67 0.81
N SER A 208 15.39 42.84 1.04
CA SER A 208 15.39 43.58 2.31
C SER A 208 14.15 44.45 2.54
N ALA A 209 13.12 44.37 1.70
CA ALA A 209 11.89 45.14 1.89
C ALA A 209 11.09 44.62 3.10
N PRO A 210 10.81 45.45 4.12
CA PRO A 210 10.33 44.96 5.42
C PRO A 210 8.97 44.23 5.33
N LEU A 211 8.04 44.73 4.52
CA LEU A 211 6.76 44.06 4.28
C LEU A 211 6.94 42.72 3.56
N ALA A 212 7.84 42.64 2.58
CA ALA A 212 8.12 41.41 1.84
C ALA A 212 8.74 40.33 2.75
N THR A 213 9.73 40.71 3.57
CA THR A 213 10.34 39.80 4.56
C THR A 213 9.33 39.34 5.61
N TYR A 214 8.44 40.22 6.06
CA TYR A 214 7.36 39.89 7.00
C TYR A 214 6.37 38.87 6.41
N ILE A 215 5.88 39.11 5.20
CA ILE A 215 4.99 38.16 4.49
C ILE A 215 5.71 36.81 4.30
N ALA A 216 6.95 36.82 3.80
CA ALA A 216 7.73 35.60 3.56
C ALA A 216 7.93 34.77 4.85
N THR A 217 8.18 35.44 5.99
CA THR A 217 8.37 34.78 7.29
C THR A 217 7.07 34.12 7.78
N ASN A 218 5.94 34.82 7.73
CA ASN A 218 4.63 34.28 8.11
C ASN A 218 4.22 33.09 7.22
N LEU A 219 4.43 33.20 5.90
CA LEU A 219 4.13 32.11 4.97
C LEU A 219 4.98 30.86 5.24
N ARG A 220 6.28 31.03 5.51
CA ARG A 220 7.16 29.93 5.92
C ARG A 220 6.67 29.26 7.21
N GLU A 221 6.25 30.03 8.21
CA GLU A 221 5.77 29.50 9.48
C GLU A 221 4.45 28.73 9.34
N ILE A 222 3.51 29.22 8.52
CA ILE A 222 2.26 28.51 8.21
C ILE A 222 2.54 27.16 7.53
N PHE A 223 3.46 27.11 6.55
CA PHE A 223 3.73 25.88 5.81
C PHE A 223 4.83 24.98 6.44
N ALA A 224 5.45 25.38 7.56
CA ALA A 224 6.53 24.62 8.19
C ALA A 224 6.12 23.19 8.63
N GLU A 225 4.90 23.01 9.14
CA GLU A 225 4.40 21.69 9.55
C GLU A 225 4.18 20.77 8.32
N GLU A 226 3.63 21.30 7.22
CA GLU A 226 3.49 20.58 5.95
C GLU A 226 4.86 20.21 5.35
N GLN A 227 5.78 21.18 5.31
CA GLN A 227 7.14 21.00 4.82
C GLN A 227 7.85 19.86 5.55
N ALA A 228 7.75 19.83 6.88
CA ALA A 228 8.35 18.79 7.71
C ALA A 228 7.69 17.41 7.50
N MET A 229 6.36 17.35 7.36
CA MET A 229 5.63 16.12 7.05
C MET A 229 6.04 15.54 5.68
N ILE A 230 6.14 16.36 4.64
CA ILE A 230 6.57 15.95 3.30
C ILE A 230 8.04 15.50 3.32
N ALA A 231 8.93 16.25 3.97
CA ALA A 231 10.34 15.88 4.10
C ALA A 231 10.52 14.53 4.82
N TYR A 232 9.74 14.28 5.89
CA TYR A 232 9.75 13.00 6.59
C TYR A 232 9.24 11.84 5.73
N LEU A 233 8.16 12.05 4.94
CA LEU A 233 7.67 11.03 4.00
C LEU A 233 8.71 10.68 2.93
N LEU A 234 9.38 11.66 2.33
CA LEU A 234 10.42 11.40 1.34
C LEU A 234 11.63 10.67 1.95
N ALA A 235 12.06 11.07 3.15
CA ALA A 235 13.19 10.45 3.86
C ALA A 235 12.91 9.03 4.38
N THR A 236 11.65 8.70 4.69
CA THR A 236 11.24 7.36 5.14
C THR A 236 10.79 6.44 4.00
N SER A 237 10.42 7.01 2.84
CA SER A 237 10.28 6.24 1.61
C SER A 237 11.62 5.69 1.14
N SER A 238 11.61 4.59 0.39
CA SER A 238 12.80 3.91 -0.14
C SER A 238 13.47 4.66 -1.32
N SER A 239 13.71 5.97 -1.14
CA SER A 239 14.39 6.82 -2.12
C SER A 239 15.93 6.70 -2.00
N PRO A 240 16.69 6.86 -3.10
CA PRO A 240 18.15 6.83 -3.03
C PRO A 240 18.73 7.98 -2.16
N PRO A 241 19.82 7.75 -1.41
CA PRO A 241 20.35 8.72 -0.42
C PRO A 241 20.84 10.05 -1.03
N GLU A 242 21.12 10.12 -2.33
CA GLU A 242 21.40 11.40 -3.03
C GLU A 242 20.18 12.32 -3.14
N ARG A 243 18.96 11.83 -2.81
CA ARG A 243 17.69 12.56 -2.97
C ARG A 243 16.91 12.73 -1.67
N SER A 244 17.42 12.22 -0.54
CA SER A 244 16.81 12.51 0.76
C SER A 244 16.97 14.01 1.07
N PRO A 245 15.93 14.69 1.58
CA PRO A 245 16.06 16.06 2.06
C PRO A 245 17.16 16.19 3.12
N LYS A 246 17.68 17.42 3.28
CA LYS A 246 18.52 17.83 4.41
C LYS A 246 17.87 17.31 5.70
N ALA A 247 18.63 16.57 6.50
CA ALA A 247 18.10 15.84 7.64
C ALA A 247 17.29 16.76 8.57
N LEU A 248 16.04 16.39 8.83
CA LEU A 248 15.17 17.08 9.78
C LEU A 248 15.84 17.14 11.16
N ALA A 249 15.55 18.19 11.92
CA ALA A 249 15.96 18.25 13.32
C ALA A 249 15.44 17.00 14.06
N PRO A 250 16.26 16.34 14.90
CA PRO A 250 15.94 15.02 15.45
C PRO A 250 14.65 15.02 16.28
N GLU A 251 14.38 16.12 17.00
CA GLU A 251 13.14 16.34 17.76
C GLU A 251 11.89 16.36 16.86
N VAL A 252 11.96 17.07 15.73
CA VAL A 252 10.87 17.13 14.73
C VAL A 252 10.65 15.76 14.08
N ALA A 253 11.73 15.06 13.74
CA ALA A 253 11.66 13.71 13.19
C ALA A 253 11.03 12.72 14.19
N GLU A 254 11.38 12.79 15.48
CA GLU A 254 10.79 11.95 16.53
C GLU A 254 9.30 12.26 16.76
N ALA A 255 8.91 13.55 16.75
CA ALA A 255 7.52 13.97 16.85
C ALA A 255 6.68 13.45 15.67
N LEU A 256 7.20 13.56 14.44
CA LEU A 256 6.56 13.03 13.24
C LEU A 256 6.49 11.50 13.23
N ALA A 257 7.53 10.81 13.71
CA ALA A 257 7.51 9.35 13.87
C ALA A 257 6.43 8.91 14.87
N LYS A 258 6.33 9.57 16.03
CA LYS A 258 5.25 9.32 17.02
C LYS A 258 3.86 9.60 16.45
N ARG A 259 3.69 10.68 15.66
CA ARG A 259 2.43 10.95 14.97
C ARG A 259 2.10 9.86 13.95
N SER A 260 3.08 9.42 13.16
CA SER A 260 2.92 8.37 12.15
C SER A 260 2.52 7.02 12.76
N THR A 261 3.05 6.66 13.94
CA THR A 261 2.62 5.43 14.65
C THR A 261 1.27 5.58 15.34
N ARG A 262 0.87 6.80 15.71
CA ARG A 262 -0.47 7.11 16.26
C ARG A 262 -1.56 7.09 15.20
N SER A 263 -1.27 7.59 14.00
CA SER A 263 -2.24 7.72 12.90
C SER A 263 -2.52 6.40 12.19
N MET A 264 -3.74 6.25 11.69
CA MET A 264 -4.13 5.20 10.75
C MET A 264 -3.39 5.34 9.41
N LYS A 265 -3.16 4.19 8.77
CA LYS A 265 -2.87 4.16 7.33
C LYS A 265 -4.03 4.81 6.56
N TYR A 266 -3.70 5.42 5.43
CA TYR A 266 -4.70 6.03 4.56
C TYR A 266 -5.68 4.96 4.03
N SER A 267 -6.95 5.33 3.93
CA SER A 267 -8.01 4.56 3.26
C SER A 267 -8.95 5.50 2.51
N ARG A 268 -9.54 5.02 1.41
CA ARG A 268 -10.62 5.74 0.71
C ARG A 268 -11.89 5.83 1.57
N THR A 269 -12.14 4.83 2.42
CA THR A 269 -13.31 4.77 3.30
C THR A 269 -12.89 4.40 4.72
N TYR A 270 -13.48 5.06 5.73
CA TYR A 270 -13.34 4.70 7.14
C TYR A 270 -14.71 4.40 7.75
N HIS A 271 -14.79 3.37 8.60
CA HIS A 271 -15.97 3.09 9.42
C HIS A 271 -15.82 3.81 10.76
N LEU A 272 -16.80 4.60 11.18
CA LEU A 272 -16.84 5.27 12.48
C LEU A 272 -17.91 4.61 13.35
N THR A 273 -17.53 4.04 14.50
CA THR A 273 -18.47 3.38 15.40
C THR A 273 -18.60 4.17 16.70
N PHE A 274 -19.74 4.82 16.91
CA PHE A 274 -20.05 5.56 18.14
C PHE A 274 -20.79 4.66 19.13
N SER A 275 -20.21 4.49 20.31
CA SER A 275 -20.67 3.51 21.30
C SER A 275 -20.97 4.16 22.65
N LEU A 276 -22.16 3.91 23.20
CA LEU A 276 -22.51 4.29 24.57
C LEU A 276 -22.47 3.07 25.48
N PHE A 277 -21.49 3.02 26.39
CA PHE A 277 -21.25 1.89 27.28
C PHE A 277 -21.61 2.27 28.72
N THR A 278 -22.48 1.47 29.36
CA THR A 278 -23.02 1.77 30.69
C THR A 278 -22.79 0.60 31.65
N PRO A 279 -22.32 0.83 32.89
CA PRO A 279 -22.15 -0.25 33.88
C PRO A 279 -23.49 -0.79 34.41
N SER A 280 -24.59 -0.08 34.17
CA SER A 280 -25.95 -0.45 34.59
C SER A 280 -26.89 -0.62 33.37
N ALA A 281 -28.18 -0.87 33.64
CA ALA A 281 -29.23 -0.94 32.63
C ALA A 281 -29.60 0.42 31.98
N THR A 282 -29.07 1.52 32.51
CA THR A 282 -29.44 2.89 32.15
C THR A 282 -28.20 3.78 32.01
N PRO A 283 -28.19 4.73 31.06
CA PRO A 283 -29.18 4.96 30.00
C PRO A 283 -29.20 3.87 28.93
N SER A 284 -30.40 3.47 28.48
CA SER A 284 -30.60 2.49 27.39
C SER A 284 -30.74 3.10 26.00
N THR A 285 -30.88 4.42 25.93
CA THR A 285 -31.01 5.21 24.70
C THR A 285 -30.30 6.55 24.86
N TRP A 286 -30.00 7.22 23.74
CA TRP A 286 -29.26 8.47 23.68
C TRP A 286 -29.57 9.22 22.37
N ALA A 287 -29.54 10.55 22.41
CA ALA A 287 -29.84 11.43 21.27
C ALA A 287 -28.63 11.59 20.32
N ILE A 288 -27.93 10.50 20.01
CA ILE A 288 -26.68 10.54 19.24
C ILE A 288 -26.89 10.98 17.78
N GLU A 289 -28.00 10.61 17.15
CA GLU A 289 -28.28 10.94 15.74
C GLU A 289 -28.28 12.46 15.51
N GLN A 290 -28.96 13.23 16.37
CA GLN A 290 -28.96 14.68 16.31
C GLN A 290 -27.56 15.26 16.60
N ALA A 291 -26.84 14.75 17.61
CA ALA A 291 -25.50 15.23 17.95
C ALA A 291 -24.48 14.96 16.82
N LEU A 292 -24.61 13.85 16.10
CA LEU A 292 -23.79 13.54 14.93
C LEU A 292 -24.09 14.47 13.76
N GLU A 293 -25.37 14.68 13.44
CA GLU A 293 -25.80 15.58 12.35
C GLU A 293 -25.39 17.04 12.63
N GLU A 294 -25.50 17.51 13.87
CA GLU A 294 -25.15 18.89 14.25
C GLU A 294 -23.65 19.16 14.43
N HIS A 295 -22.85 18.17 14.86
CA HIS A 295 -21.46 18.42 15.29
C HIS A 295 -20.40 17.61 14.53
N MET A 296 -20.68 16.37 14.15
CA MET A 296 -19.71 15.54 13.42
C MET A 296 -19.85 15.71 11.91
N LYS A 297 -21.07 15.74 11.37
CA LYS A 297 -21.30 15.76 9.92
C LYS A 297 -20.65 16.93 9.18
N PRO A 298 -20.69 18.20 9.66
CA PRO A 298 -19.99 19.30 8.98
C PRO A 298 -18.49 19.07 8.86
N LEU A 299 -17.87 18.38 9.84
CA LEU A 299 -16.48 17.97 9.77
C LEU A 299 -16.29 16.85 8.73
N LEU A 300 -17.11 15.80 8.78
CA LEU A 300 -16.99 14.66 7.85
C LEU A 300 -17.22 15.06 6.38
N ASP A 301 -18.19 15.94 6.11
CA ASP A 301 -18.46 16.47 4.77
C ASP A 301 -17.24 17.26 4.24
N SER A 302 -16.52 17.99 5.10
CA SER A 302 -15.29 18.69 4.71
C SER A 302 -14.13 17.74 4.31
N PHE A 303 -14.17 16.49 4.77
CA PHE A 303 -13.21 15.45 4.37
C PHE A 303 -13.59 14.71 3.08
N SER A 304 -14.77 14.91 2.51
CA SER A 304 -15.30 14.10 1.37
C SER A 304 -14.36 14.02 0.15
N ALA A 305 -13.55 15.04 -0.12
CA ALA A 305 -12.52 15.01 -1.16
C ALA A 305 -11.34 14.05 -0.84
N ILE A 306 -11.07 13.80 0.44
CA ILE A 306 -9.93 13.04 0.98
C ILE A 306 -10.32 11.60 1.36
N SER A 307 -11.45 11.40 2.04
CA SER A 307 -11.94 10.09 2.47
C SER A 307 -13.45 10.12 2.70
N ASN A 308 -14.11 9.01 2.43
CA ASN A 308 -15.52 8.77 2.77
C ASN A 308 -15.62 8.18 4.18
N PHE A 309 -16.74 8.47 4.86
CA PHE A 309 -17.05 7.93 6.18
C PHE A 309 -18.42 7.29 6.18
N THR A 310 -18.54 6.15 6.86
CA THR A 310 -19.82 5.53 7.22
C THR A 310 -19.92 5.49 8.73
N ILE A 311 -21.11 5.73 9.28
CA ILE A 311 -21.32 5.83 10.73
C ILE A 311 -22.23 4.71 11.20
N ASP A 312 -21.77 3.97 12.21
CA ASP A 312 -22.55 3.00 12.97
C ASP A 312 -22.68 3.47 14.42
N THR A 313 -23.83 3.22 15.05
CA THR A 313 -24.09 3.58 16.45
C THR A 313 -24.53 2.38 17.27
N GLN A 314 -23.98 2.19 18.47
CA GLN A 314 -24.31 1.07 19.35
C GLN A 314 -24.46 1.50 20.82
N VAL A 315 -25.24 0.74 21.59
CA VAL A 315 -25.41 0.90 23.04
C VAL A 315 -25.12 -0.45 23.70
N GLN A 316 -24.21 -0.48 24.67
CA GLN A 316 -23.88 -1.68 25.44
C GLN A 316 -24.22 -1.45 26.91
N LEU A 317 -25.17 -2.24 27.41
CA LEU A 317 -25.57 -2.26 28.81
C LEU A 317 -24.73 -3.25 29.61
N TYR A 318 -24.61 -2.99 30.92
CA TYR A 318 -23.83 -3.80 31.86
C TYR A 318 -22.36 -3.99 31.44
N ALA A 319 -21.79 -3.00 30.74
CA ALA A 319 -20.39 -2.97 30.34
C ALA A 319 -19.50 -2.78 31.57
N GLN A 320 -18.90 -3.85 32.07
CA GLN A 320 -17.86 -3.77 33.10
C GLN A 320 -16.52 -3.39 32.47
N THR A 321 -15.77 -2.52 33.13
CA THR A 321 -14.42 -2.11 32.73
C THR A 321 -13.40 -3.16 33.17
N GLY A 322 -12.32 -3.33 32.39
CA GLY A 322 -11.22 -4.24 32.78
C GLY A 322 -10.40 -3.76 33.99
N VAL A 323 -10.63 -2.53 34.45
CA VAL A 323 -9.89 -1.84 35.52
C VAL A 323 -10.87 -1.27 36.54
N THR A 324 -10.51 -1.32 37.82
CA THR A 324 -11.30 -0.81 38.94
C THR A 324 -10.55 0.28 39.72
N GLY A 325 -11.23 1.39 40.01
CA GLY A 325 -10.69 2.53 40.77
C GLY A 325 -11.09 3.88 40.18
N ASP A 326 -11.13 4.91 41.03
CA ASP A 326 -11.61 6.24 40.64
C ASP A 326 -10.60 7.01 39.77
N ILE A 327 -9.31 6.65 39.85
CA ILE A 327 -8.21 7.25 39.06
C ILE A 327 -7.54 6.17 38.22
N LEU A 328 -7.63 6.31 36.89
CA LEU A 328 -7.00 5.44 35.90
C LEU A 328 -5.57 5.90 35.61
N ARG A 329 -4.60 5.01 35.79
CA ARG A 329 -3.20 5.28 35.43
C ARG A 329 -2.97 5.15 33.93
N LYS A 330 -1.90 5.76 33.44
CA LYS A 330 -1.55 5.71 32.02
C LYS A 330 -1.26 4.29 31.51
N GLU A 331 -0.68 3.42 32.34
CA GLU A 331 -0.48 2.00 32.00
C GLU A 331 -1.80 1.21 31.81
N ASP A 332 -2.87 1.60 32.51
CA ASP A 332 -4.13 0.86 32.57
C ASP A 332 -5.13 1.25 31.47
N LEU A 333 -4.87 2.34 30.73
CA LEU A 333 -5.80 2.90 29.72
C LEU A 333 -6.10 1.97 28.54
N SER A 334 -5.19 1.06 28.19
CA SER A 334 -5.44 0.00 27.20
C SER A 334 -6.21 -1.18 27.81
N GLY A 335 -6.01 -1.47 29.09
CA GLY A 335 -6.73 -2.50 29.84
C GLY A 335 -8.15 -2.11 30.24
N PHE A 336 -8.49 -0.81 30.20
CA PHE A 336 -9.85 -0.31 30.40
C PHE A 336 -10.87 -0.98 29.46
N ILE A 337 -10.46 -1.21 28.21
CA ILE A 337 -11.28 -1.83 27.18
C ILE A 337 -11.31 -3.35 27.38
N ASN A 338 -12.46 -3.88 27.80
CA ASN A 338 -12.64 -5.32 27.89
C ASN A 338 -12.93 -5.93 26.51
N HIS A 339 -11.86 -6.14 25.73
CA HIS A 339 -11.90 -6.77 24.40
C HIS A 339 -12.52 -8.18 24.38
N ALA A 340 -12.66 -8.85 25.52
CA ALA A 340 -13.26 -10.19 25.59
C ALA A 340 -14.80 -10.16 25.75
N GLU A 341 -15.34 -9.10 26.35
CA GLU A 341 -16.77 -8.99 26.68
C GLU A 341 -17.51 -7.93 25.86
N TRP A 342 -16.82 -6.91 25.35
CA TRP A 342 -17.45 -5.82 24.60
C TRP A 342 -17.58 -6.19 23.11
N PRO A 343 -18.81 -6.37 22.58
CA PRO A 343 -19.01 -6.74 21.18
C PRO A 343 -18.81 -5.49 20.29
N LEU A 344 -17.55 -5.18 19.96
CA LEU A 344 -17.22 -4.14 19.01
C LEU A 344 -17.66 -4.56 17.61
N SER A 345 -18.35 -3.65 16.90
CA SER A 345 -18.79 -3.90 15.52
C SER A 345 -17.59 -4.19 14.61
N PRO A 346 -17.54 -5.36 13.93
CA PRO A 346 -16.39 -5.75 13.13
C PRO A 346 -16.25 -4.86 11.88
N SER A 347 -15.03 -4.74 11.35
CA SER A 347 -14.76 -3.98 10.11
C SER A 347 -15.57 -4.53 8.93
N ILE A 348 -16.55 -3.77 8.48
CA ILE A 348 -17.37 -4.09 7.31
C ILE A 348 -16.54 -3.82 6.04
N GLY A 349 -16.62 -4.68 5.03
CA GLY A 349 -16.03 -4.42 3.71
C GLY A 349 -14.50 -4.32 3.65
N GLY A 350 -13.76 -4.59 4.73
CA GLY A 350 -12.29 -4.53 4.78
C GLY A 350 -11.70 -3.12 4.98
N ALA A 351 -12.53 -2.10 5.16
CA ALA A 351 -12.07 -0.76 5.49
C ALA A 351 -11.78 -0.62 7.01
N PRO A 352 -10.81 0.23 7.43
CA PRO A 352 -10.44 0.41 8.82
C PRO A 352 -11.57 1.06 9.65
N THR A 353 -11.82 0.51 10.84
CA THR A 353 -12.79 1.02 11.81
C THR A 353 -12.12 1.89 12.87
N LEU A 354 -12.77 3.01 13.21
CA LEU A 354 -12.41 3.95 14.26
C LEU A 354 -13.51 3.94 15.32
N ASN A 355 -13.15 3.63 16.56
CA ASN A 355 -14.09 3.43 17.66
C ASN A 355 -14.15 4.66 18.57
N PHE A 356 -15.33 5.21 18.78
CA PHE A 356 -15.55 6.35 19.67
C PHE A 356 -16.50 5.93 20.80
N ILE A 357 -15.96 5.74 21.99
CA ILE A 357 -16.72 5.22 23.14
C ILE A 357 -16.97 6.33 24.16
N ILE A 358 -18.24 6.54 24.51
CA ILE A 358 -18.66 7.24 25.71
C ILE A 358 -18.95 6.18 26.77
N TYR A 359 -18.21 6.21 27.87
CA TYR A 359 -18.45 5.36 29.04
C TYR A 359 -19.09 6.18 30.17
N ILE A 360 -20.15 5.63 30.78
CA ILE A 360 -20.87 6.31 31.86
C ILE A 360 -20.24 5.99 33.22
N GLY A 361 -19.67 7.02 33.84
CA GLY A 361 -19.06 6.94 35.15
C GLY A 361 -18.33 8.23 35.55
N ASP A 362 -17.78 8.22 36.77
CA ASP A 362 -17.11 9.38 37.40
C ASP A 362 -15.57 9.27 37.42
N MET A 363 -15.01 8.20 36.85
CA MET A 363 -13.58 7.91 36.84
C MET A 363 -12.79 8.98 36.07
N GLU A 364 -11.58 9.30 36.52
CA GLU A 364 -10.69 10.28 35.87
C GLU A 364 -9.34 9.63 35.51
N VAL A 365 -8.69 10.10 34.44
CA VAL A 365 -7.32 9.70 34.11
C VAL A 365 -6.34 10.50 34.95
N GLU A 366 -5.23 9.89 35.35
CA GLU A 366 -4.09 10.56 35.99
C GLU A 366 -3.71 11.86 35.26
N GLY A 367 -3.85 12.99 35.96
CA GLY A 367 -3.77 14.34 35.38
C GLY A 367 -5.12 15.06 35.19
N GLY A 368 -6.25 14.46 35.59
CA GLY A 368 -7.58 15.08 35.58
C GLY A 368 -8.27 15.12 34.22
N SER A 369 -7.76 14.41 33.21
CA SER A 369 -8.46 14.26 31.93
C SER A 369 -9.56 13.22 32.04
N LYS A 370 -10.72 13.46 31.42
CA LYS A 370 -11.78 12.45 31.26
C LYS A 370 -11.79 11.81 29.87
N SER A 371 -10.76 12.03 29.07
CA SER A 371 -10.65 11.46 27.71
C SER A 371 -9.22 11.07 27.35
N TRP A 372 -9.10 10.06 26.50
CA TRP A 372 -7.83 9.65 25.90
C TRP A 372 -8.03 9.08 24.50
N LEU A 373 -6.94 9.05 23.74
CA LEU A 373 -6.87 8.41 22.42
C LEU A 373 -6.09 7.10 22.51
N ILE A 374 -6.57 6.07 21.83
CA ILE A 374 -5.83 4.84 21.59
C ILE A 374 -5.31 4.86 20.14
N PRO A 375 -3.98 4.85 19.94
CA PRO A 375 -3.34 4.79 18.61
C PRO A 375 -3.97 3.77 17.67
N GLN A 376 -4.20 4.16 16.41
CA GLN A 376 -4.72 3.28 15.36
C GLN A 376 -6.02 2.52 15.70
N TRP A 377 -6.82 3.03 16.65
CA TRP A 377 -8.05 2.37 17.10
C TRP A 377 -9.22 3.33 17.31
N GLY A 378 -9.02 4.45 18.02
CA GLY A 378 -10.16 5.25 18.44
C GLY A 378 -9.91 6.17 19.64
N GLY A 379 -10.99 6.65 20.25
CA GLY A 379 -10.97 7.50 21.43
C GLY A 379 -12.03 7.10 22.45
N VAL A 380 -11.72 7.28 23.73
CA VAL A 380 -12.62 6.98 24.86
C VAL A 380 -12.82 8.24 25.68
N ILE A 381 -14.06 8.46 26.13
CA ILE A 381 -14.48 9.58 26.98
C ILE A 381 -15.31 9.00 28.12
N ILE A 382 -15.03 9.46 29.35
CA ILE A 382 -15.80 9.14 30.55
C ILE A 382 -16.63 10.37 30.93
N GLN A 383 -17.93 10.19 31.12
CA GLN A 383 -18.82 11.27 31.56
C GLN A 383 -19.97 10.73 32.43
N PRO A 384 -20.45 11.51 33.42
CA PRO A 384 -21.48 11.04 34.35
C PRO A 384 -22.89 10.95 33.72
N ASN A 385 -23.18 11.81 32.76
CA ASN A 385 -24.50 11.94 32.12
C ASN A 385 -24.38 12.08 30.60
N ILE A 386 -25.50 12.01 29.90
CA ILE A 386 -25.59 12.14 28.43
C ILE A 386 -26.46 13.32 27.97
N ASP A 387 -26.77 14.24 28.89
CA ASP A 387 -27.69 15.36 28.65
C ASP A 387 -27.12 16.37 27.64
N ASP A 388 -25.80 16.52 27.58
CA ASP A 388 -25.08 17.26 26.55
C ASP A 388 -23.97 16.39 25.94
N LEU A 389 -24.12 16.05 24.66
CA LEU A 389 -23.13 15.29 23.89
C LEU A 389 -22.11 16.20 23.17
N ARG A 390 -22.28 17.52 23.19
CA ARG A 390 -21.39 18.48 22.51
C ARG A 390 -19.92 18.37 22.94
N PRO A 391 -19.57 18.29 24.25
CA PRO A 391 -18.17 18.16 24.66
C PRO A 391 -17.54 16.86 24.15
N ALA A 392 -18.32 15.78 24.11
CA ALA A 392 -17.88 14.50 23.58
C ALA A 392 -17.65 14.56 22.07
N MET A 393 -18.57 15.13 21.28
CA MET A 393 -18.41 15.25 19.83
C MET A 393 -17.23 16.15 19.43
N LEU A 394 -16.99 17.26 20.15
CA LEU A 394 -15.82 18.11 19.92
C LEU A 394 -14.50 17.38 20.25
N THR A 395 -14.49 16.58 21.31
CA THR A 395 -13.33 15.75 21.67
C THR A 395 -13.09 14.64 20.65
N PHE A 396 -14.14 13.96 20.19
CA PHE A 396 -14.07 12.97 19.11
C PHE A 396 -13.65 13.58 17.77
N SER A 397 -14.03 14.82 17.47
CA SER A 397 -13.53 15.56 16.31
C SER A 397 -12.01 15.72 16.35
N ASN A 398 -11.46 16.17 17.49
CA ASN A 398 -10.01 16.28 17.68
C ASN A 398 -9.30 14.92 17.63
N HIS A 399 -9.92 13.89 18.20
CA HIS A 399 -9.43 12.50 18.13
C HIS A 399 -9.41 11.94 16.70
N LEU A 400 -10.44 12.24 15.89
CA LEU A 400 -10.53 11.88 14.48
C LEU A 400 -9.42 12.57 13.67
N LEU A 401 -9.23 13.87 13.85
CA LEU A 401 -8.13 14.63 13.22
C LEU A 401 -6.77 14.00 13.54
N ALA A 402 -6.52 13.65 14.80
CA ALA A 402 -5.28 13.01 15.23
C ALA A 402 -5.10 11.59 14.66
N LEU A 403 -6.17 10.79 14.56
CA LEU A 403 -6.12 9.43 13.98
C LEU A 403 -5.97 9.44 12.46
N ILE A 404 -6.50 10.44 11.76
CA ILE A 404 -6.26 10.66 10.33
C ILE A 404 -4.87 11.28 10.09
N GLY A 405 -4.19 11.75 11.13
CA GLY A 405 -2.84 12.33 11.04
C GLY A 405 -2.81 13.77 10.53
N ALA A 406 -3.89 14.53 10.74
CA ALA A 406 -3.97 15.95 10.42
C ALA A 406 -2.90 16.75 11.19
N PRO A 407 -2.36 17.86 10.62
CA PRO A 407 -1.50 18.77 11.35
C PRO A 407 -2.26 19.44 12.52
N GLU A 408 -1.52 19.83 13.56
CA GLU A 408 -2.09 20.26 14.84
C GLU A 408 -2.20 21.78 14.97
N SER A 409 -1.36 22.54 14.27
CA SER A 409 -1.25 24.01 14.43
C SER A 409 -2.19 24.85 13.55
N LEU A 410 -2.74 24.27 12.49
CA LEU A 410 -3.41 25.02 11.40
C LEU A 410 -4.92 25.18 11.57
N THR A 411 -5.55 26.03 10.75
CA THR A 411 -7.02 26.08 10.60
C THR A 411 -7.52 24.89 9.78
N LEU A 412 -8.79 24.48 9.97
CA LEU A 412 -9.33 23.27 9.35
C LEU A 412 -9.13 23.20 7.83
N PRO A 413 -9.40 24.26 7.03
CA PRO A 413 -9.16 24.22 5.59
C PRO A 413 -7.69 23.95 5.23
N LEU A 414 -6.74 24.56 5.94
CA LEU A 414 -5.32 24.31 5.72
C LEU A 414 -4.91 22.91 6.15
N ARG A 415 -5.45 22.36 7.25
CA ARG A 415 -5.22 20.95 7.63
C ARG A 415 -5.65 19.98 6.54
N LEU A 416 -6.81 20.22 5.93
CA LEU A 416 -7.36 19.41 4.84
C LEU A 416 -6.50 19.52 3.58
N ASN A 417 -6.10 20.74 3.19
CA ASN A 417 -5.21 20.96 2.05
C ASN A 417 -3.85 20.27 2.26
N THR A 418 -3.23 20.42 3.43
CA THR A 418 -1.99 19.70 3.79
C THR A 418 -2.18 18.19 3.72
N LEU A 419 -3.28 17.66 4.27
CA LEU A 419 -3.58 16.23 4.19
C LEU A 419 -3.73 15.74 2.75
N THR A 420 -4.44 16.46 1.89
CA THR A 420 -4.58 16.10 0.45
C THR A 420 -3.20 15.92 -0.20
N ARG A 421 -2.27 16.87 0.04
CA ARG A 421 -0.91 16.88 -0.50
C ARG A 421 -0.07 15.72 0.05
N VAL A 422 -0.04 15.58 1.38
CA VAL A 422 0.69 14.52 2.11
C VAL A 422 0.17 13.12 1.75
N ARG A 423 -1.15 12.93 1.58
CA ARG A 423 -1.74 11.65 1.17
C ARG A 423 -1.49 11.34 -0.31
N SER A 424 -1.58 12.32 -1.20
CA SER A 424 -1.22 12.16 -2.63
C SER A 424 0.24 11.70 -2.77
N ALA A 425 1.15 12.35 -2.04
CA ALA A 425 2.57 11.98 -1.98
C ALA A 425 2.77 10.54 -1.49
N GLY A 426 2.16 10.20 -0.34
CA GLY A 426 2.30 8.88 0.27
C GLY A 426 1.78 7.75 -0.61
N LEU A 427 0.66 7.96 -1.32
CA LEU A 427 0.09 7.00 -2.25
C LEU A 427 0.97 6.82 -3.49
N LEU A 428 1.46 7.91 -4.10
CA LEU A 428 2.39 7.85 -5.24
C LEU A 428 3.64 7.04 -4.89
N LEU A 429 4.25 7.31 -3.73
CA LEU A 429 5.44 6.60 -3.24
C LEU A 429 5.13 5.13 -2.96
N LYS A 430 3.98 4.82 -2.35
CA LYS A 430 3.54 3.45 -2.08
C LYS A 430 3.33 2.67 -3.38
N ALA A 431 2.56 3.20 -4.32
CA ALA A 431 2.32 2.58 -5.63
C ALA A 431 3.62 2.32 -6.41
N SER A 432 4.53 3.30 -6.42
CA SER A 432 5.86 3.17 -7.05
C SER A 432 6.70 2.06 -6.40
N SER A 433 6.69 1.97 -5.06
CA SER A 433 7.40 0.92 -4.33
C SER A 433 6.79 -0.47 -4.55
N THR A 434 5.46 -0.57 -4.65
CA THR A 434 4.74 -1.81 -5.00
C THR A 434 5.07 -2.26 -6.43
N LEU A 435 5.12 -1.36 -7.42
CA LEU A 435 5.59 -1.69 -8.78
C LEU A 435 7.04 -2.19 -8.78
N GLY A 436 7.95 -1.51 -8.07
CA GLY A 436 9.33 -1.98 -7.94
C GLY A 436 9.44 -3.36 -7.28
N SER A 437 8.59 -3.64 -6.30
CA SER A 437 8.52 -4.94 -5.64
C SER A 437 8.01 -6.03 -6.60
N LEU A 438 7.01 -5.71 -7.42
CA LEU A 438 6.51 -6.60 -8.49
C LEU A 438 7.59 -6.86 -9.57
N ALA A 439 8.33 -5.84 -9.99
CA ALA A 439 9.43 -5.98 -10.95
C ALA A 439 10.57 -6.86 -10.38
N ARG A 440 10.94 -6.68 -9.11
CA ARG A 440 11.94 -7.52 -8.43
C ARG A 440 11.45 -8.96 -8.26
N LEU A 441 10.19 -9.17 -7.91
CA LEU A 441 9.58 -10.50 -7.80
C LEU A 441 9.57 -11.26 -9.13
N THR A 442 9.16 -10.59 -10.22
CA THR A 442 9.08 -11.19 -11.56
C THR A 442 10.47 -11.48 -12.16
N LEU A 443 11.50 -10.71 -11.81
CA LEU A 443 12.90 -11.03 -12.13
C LEU A 443 13.45 -12.21 -11.30
N ALA A 444 13.10 -12.29 -10.00
CA ALA A 444 13.59 -13.34 -9.12
C ALA A 444 12.94 -14.71 -9.38
N LEU A 445 11.68 -14.75 -9.83
CA LEU A 445 10.90 -15.95 -10.09
C LEU A 445 10.52 -16.06 -11.58
N PRO A 446 11.41 -16.56 -12.46
CA PRO A 446 11.14 -16.62 -13.89
C PRO A 446 10.03 -17.62 -14.28
N SER A 447 9.70 -18.58 -13.41
CA SER A 447 8.66 -19.59 -13.60
C SER A 447 7.25 -19.17 -13.14
N ILE A 448 7.08 -17.95 -12.63
CA ILE A 448 5.75 -17.45 -12.22
C ILE A 448 4.92 -17.05 -13.45
N SER A 449 3.63 -17.41 -13.49
CA SER A 449 2.72 -16.81 -14.47
C SER A 449 2.57 -15.31 -14.23
N ILE A 450 2.38 -14.58 -15.33
CA ILE A 450 1.99 -13.18 -15.30
C ILE A 450 0.75 -13.07 -16.21
N PRO A 451 -0.47 -13.06 -15.65
CA PRO A 451 -1.69 -12.94 -16.44
C PRO A 451 -1.85 -11.52 -17.01
N ARG A 452 -2.77 -11.36 -17.96
CA ARG A 452 -3.05 -10.05 -18.58
C ARG A 452 -3.56 -9.02 -17.59
N SER A 453 -4.36 -9.42 -16.60
CA SER A 453 -4.82 -8.59 -15.48
C SER A 453 -3.68 -7.86 -14.76
N VAL A 454 -2.50 -8.49 -14.64
CA VAL A 454 -1.31 -7.88 -14.02
C VAL A 454 -0.65 -6.89 -14.96
N ALA A 455 -0.56 -7.19 -16.26
CA ALA A 455 -0.04 -6.25 -17.26
C ALA A 455 -0.95 -5.01 -17.40
N ASP A 456 -2.27 -5.22 -17.47
CA ASP A 456 -3.28 -4.16 -17.52
C ASP A 456 -3.24 -3.31 -16.23
N GLY A 457 -3.06 -3.94 -15.06
CA GLY A 457 -2.87 -3.27 -13.78
C GLY A 457 -1.58 -2.43 -13.73
N VAL A 458 -0.47 -2.96 -14.22
CA VAL A 458 0.81 -2.23 -14.33
C VAL A 458 0.70 -1.04 -15.28
N SER A 459 0.09 -1.19 -16.46
CA SER A 459 -0.10 -0.07 -17.40
C SER A 459 -1.02 1.01 -16.84
N THR A 460 -2.09 0.61 -16.15
CA THR A 460 -3.01 1.53 -15.45
C THR A 460 -2.27 2.28 -14.34
N THR A 461 -1.45 1.58 -13.56
CA THR A 461 -0.64 2.19 -12.49
C THR A 461 0.33 3.22 -13.06
N LEU A 462 1.07 2.89 -14.12
CA LEU A 462 2.05 3.80 -14.72
C LEU A 462 1.40 5.08 -15.27
N ALA A 463 0.28 4.96 -15.97
CA ALA A 463 -0.44 6.12 -16.51
C ALA A 463 -1.00 7.04 -15.40
N HIS A 464 -1.57 6.46 -14.33
CA HIS A 464 -2.06 7.25 -13.20
C HIS A 464 -0.93 7.76 -12.28
N LEU A 465 0.23 7.10 -12.22
CA LEU A 465 1.42 7.62 -11.54
C LEU A 465 1.95 8.89 -12.23
N GLU A 466 2.01 8.90 -13.57
CA GLU A 466 2.40 10.06 -14.36
C GLU A 466 1.43 11.23 -14.13
N ALA A 467 0.12 11.00 -14.29
CA ALA A 467 -0.90 12.01 -14.03
C ALA A 467 -0.94 12.49 -12.55
N ALA A 468 -0.60 11.62 -11.59
CA ALA A 468 -0.47 12.02 -10.18
C ALA A 468 0.79 12.86 -9.92
N CYS A 469 1.89 12.61 -10.64
CA CYS A 469 3.12 13.39 -10.54
C CYS A 469 2.95 14.81 -11.11
N ASP A 470 2.23 14.95 -12.23
CA ASP A 470 1.94 16.26 -12.82
C ASP A 470 0.90 17.04 -11.98
N GLY A 471 -0.12 16.34 -11.45
CA GLY A 471 -1.17 16.92 -10.59
C GLY A 471 -0.80 17.06 -9.11
N LEU A 472 0.48 16.96 -8.75
CA LEU A 472 0.93 16.82 -7.37
C LEU A 472 0.68 18.08 -6.54
N GLY A 473 -0.38 18.06 -5.73
CA GLY A 473 -0.74 19.20 -4.89
C GLY A 473 -2.25 19.39 -4.71
N GLY A 474 -3.06 18.87 -5.62
CA GLY A 474 -4.52 19.05 -5.59
C GLY A 474 -5.32 17.75 -5.54
N VAL A 475 -6.64 17.89 -5.50
CA VAL A 475 -7.58 16.74 -5.42
C VAL A 475 -7.43 15.78 -6.61
N ALA A 476 -7.11 16.29 -7.81
CA ALA A 476 -6.88 15.47 -9.00
C ALA A 476 -5.62 14.59 -8.89
N GLY A 477 -4.54 15.09 -8.29
CA GLY A 477 -3.34 14.29 -8.00
C GLY A 477 -3.63 13.19 -6.99
N LEU A 478 -4.47 13.49 -5.97
CA LEU A 478 -4.90 12.50 -4.99
C LEU A 478 -5.75 11.37 -5.60
N GLU A 479 -6.72 11.67 -6.47
CA GLU A 479 -7.53 10.61 -7.12
C GLU A 479 -6.69 9.74 -8.06
N ASN A 480 -5.79 10.33 -8.86
CA ASN A 480 -4.86 9.56 -9.69
C ASN A 480 -3.93 8.67 -8.83
N ALA A 481 -3.39 9.20 -7.73
CA ALA A 481 -2.54 8.42 -6.83
C ALA A 481 -3.30 7.25 -6.16
N ARG A 482 -4.60 7.41 -5.85
CA ARG A 482 -5.46 6.30 -5.37
C ARG A 482 -5.62 5.20 -6.43
N VAL A 483 -5.97 5.57 -7.66
CA VAL A 483 -6.19 4.58 -8.74
C VAL A 483 -4.90 3.83 -9.07
N ALA A 484 -3.77 4.54 -9.08
CA ALA A 484 -2.45 3.94 -9.24
C ALA A 484 -2.15 2.93 -8.11
N GLU A 485 -2.37 3.30 -6.85
CA GLU A 485 -2.09 2.44 -5.71
C GLU A 485 -2.99 1.20 -5.64
N GLU A 486 -4.30 1.36 -5.90
CA GLU A 486 -5.25 0.24 -5.95
C GLU A 486 -4.93 -0.72 -7.11
N ALA A 487 -4.56 -0.19 -8.28
CA ALA A 487 -4.13 -1.01 -9.42
C ALA A 487 -2.81 -1.75 -9.15
N ALA A 488 -1.86 -1.10 -8.46
CA ALA A 488 -0.58 -1.69 -8.08
C ALA A 488 -0.73 -2.83 -7.07
N GLU A 489 -1.52 -2.63 -6.00
CA GLU A 489 -1.80 -3.68 -5.02
C GLU A 489 -2.58 -4.84 -5.65
N ARG A 490 -3.59 -4.55 -6.48
CA ARG A 490 -4.36 -5.59 -7.19
C ARG A 490 -3.48 -6.43 -8.11
N ALA A 491 -2.54 -5.81 -8.83
CA ALA A 491 -1.58 -6.52 -9.68
C ALA A 491 -0.56 -7.33 -8.86
N PHE A 492 -0.08 -6.80 -7.73
CA PHE A 492 0.89 -7.48 -6.87
C PHE A 492 0.29 -8.68 -6.11
N PHE A 493 -0.97 -8.58 -5.67
CA PHE A 493 -1.68 -9.64 -4.94
C PHE A 493 -2.57 -10.51 -5.83
N GLU A 494 -2.34 -10.52 -7.15
CA GLU A 494 -3.11 -11.32 -8.09
C GLU A 494 -3.04 -12.82 -7.74
N LYS A 495 -4.22 -13.43 -7.50
CA LYS A 495 -4.35 -14.77 -6.90
C LYS A 495 -3.63 -15.89 -7.69
N SER A 496 -3.52 -15.74 -9.01
CA SER A 496 -2.87 -16.72 -9.90
C SER A 496 -1.34 -16.72 -9.79
N MET A 497 -0.71 -15.58 -9.47
CA MET A 497 0.73 -15.49 -9.27
C MET A 497 1.16 -16.26 -8.01
N VAL A 498 0.47 -16.03 -6.89
CA VAL A 498 0.78 -16.68 -5.60
C VAL A 498 0.61 -18.22 -5.67
N GLY A 499 -0.42 -18.69 -6.37
CA GLY A 499 -0.72 -20.13 -6.45
C GLY A 499 0.34 -20.99 -7.17
N GLN A 500 1.15 -20.40 -8.06
CA GLN A 500 2.11 -21.17 -8.87
C GLN A 500 3.50 -21.31 -8.23
N VAL A 501 3.84 -20.49 -7.24
CA VAL A 501 5.07 -20.65 -6.44
C VAL A 501 5.13 -22.03 -5.76
N TYR A 502 3.97 -22.65 -5.52
CA TYR A 502 3.83 -23.99 -4.93
C TYR A 502 4.10 -25.16 -5.88
N PHE A 503 4.28 -24.95 -7.19
CA PHE A 503 4.55 -26.03 -8.16
C PHE A 503 5.81 -25.76 -9.00
N PRO A 504 7.01 -25.99 -8.43
CA PRO A 504 8.27 -25.92 -9.16
C PRO A 504 8.34 -26.91 -10.34
N ASP A 505 9.15 -26.59 -11.36
CA ASP A 505 9.29 -27.42 -12.58
C ASP A 505 9.84 -28.83 -12.27
N GLU A 506 10.56 -29.01 -11.16
CA GLU A 506 11.01 -30.30 -10.66
C GLU A 506 9.82 -31.24 -10.37
N HIS A 507 8.74 -30.71 -9.79
CA HIS A 507 7.53 -31.48 -9.50
C HIS A 507 6.79 -31.85 -10.80
N ARG A 508 6.78 -30.95 -11.79
CA ARG A 508 6.24 -31.22 -13.12
C ARG A 508 7.00 -32.36 -13.81
N ILE A 509 8.34 -32.35 -13.78
CA ILE A 509 9.16 -33.43 -14.32
C ILE A 509 8.90 -34.75 -13.58
N ALA A 510 8.79 -34.71 -12.25
CA ALA A 510 8.51 -35.89 -11.42
C ALA A 510 7.15 -36.54 -11.74
N VAL A 511 6.13 -35.76 -12.12
CA VAL A 511 4.82 -36.28 -12.56
C VAL A 511 4.88 -36.92 -13.95
N TYR A 512 5.66 -36.37 -14.88
CA TYR A 512 5.77 -36.93 -16.25
C TYR A 512 6.74 -38.11 -16.37
N LEU A 513 7.75 -38.23 -15.49
CA LEU A 513 8.78 -39.26 -15.58
C LEU A 513 8.24 -40.71 -15.54
N PRO A 514 7.26 -41.09 -14.68
CA PRO A 514 6.68 -42.44 -14.68
C PRO A 514 5.89 -42.78 -15.94
N LEU A 515 5.30 -41.78 -16.62
CA LEU A 515 4.53 -41.96 -17.85
C LEU A 515 5.45 -42.07 -19.08
N LEU A 516 6.46 -41.20 -19.16
CA LEU A 516 7.35 -41.12 -20.32
C LEU A 516 8.51 -42.13 -20.25
N GLY A 517 8.98 -42.50 -19.06
CA GLY A 517 10.11 -43.42 -18.87
C GLY A 517 9.93 -44.79 -19.57
N PRO A 518 8.81 -45.50 -19.34
CA PRO A 518 8.57 -46.81 -19.96
C PRO A 518 8.48 -46.79 -21.50
N MET A 519 8.06 -45.67 -22.09
CA MET A 519 8.00 -45.50 -23.55
C MET A 519 9.33 -44.99 -24.13
N GLY A 520 10.02 -44.08 -23.44
CA GLY A 520 11.26 -43.46 -23.89
C GLY A 520 12.47 -44.39 -23.82
N VAL A 521 12.61 -45.17 -22.75
CA VAL A 521 13.77 -46.06 -22.55
C VAL A 521 13.94 -47.08 -23.69
N PRO A 522 12.88 -47.80 -24.16
CA PRO A 522 12.99 -48.68 -25.32
C PRO A 522 13.34 -47.97 -26.63
N LEU A 523 12.79 -46.78 -26.87
CA LEU A 523 13.06 -45.99 -28.09
C LEU A 523 14.52 -45.51 -28.15
N VAL A 524 15.03 -44.95 -27.04
CA VAL A 524 16.44 -44.52 -26.93
C VAL A 524 17.38 -45.73 -27.04
N MET A 525 17.09 -46.84 -26.35
CA MET A 525 17.90 -48.05 -26.43
C MET A 525 17.87 -48.69 -27.83
N GLY A 526 16.76 -48.54 -28.56
CA GLY A 526 16.64 -48.91 -29.97
C GLY A 526 17.60 -48.14 -30.87
N VAL A 527 17.60 -46.81 -30.77
CA VAL A 527 18.52 -45.93 -31.52
C VAL A 527 19.98 -46.22 -31.16
N LEU A 528 20.30 -46.37 -29.87
CA LEU A 528 21.66 -46.68 -29.43
C LEU A 528 22.17 -48.04 -29.95
N LYS A 529 21.29 -49.05 -30.04
CA LYS A 529 21.64 -50.37 -30.61
C LYS A 529 21.85 -50.30 -32.12
N GLU A 530 20.95 -49.67 -32.88
CA GLU A 530 21.10 -49.57 -34.33
C GLU A 530 22.26 -48.63 -34.71
N GLY A 531 22.50 -47.55 -33.97
CA GLY A 531 23.68 -46.68 -34.12
C GLY A 531 25.00 -47.44 -33.88
N LYS A 532 25.09 -48.23 -32.80
CA LYS A 532 26.26 -49.12 -32.56
C LYS A 532 26.40 -50.20 -33.65
N ALA A 533 25.29 -50.74 -34.16
CA ALA A 533 25.31 -51.73 -35.24
C ALA A 533 25.82 -51.10 -36.56
N TRP A 534 25.33 -49.91 -36.91
CA TRP A 534 25.79 -49.15 -38.07
C TRP A 534 27.28 -48.76 -37.96
N TRP A 535 27.74 -48.33 -36.79
CA TRP A 535 29.15 -48.01 -36.56
C TRP A 535 30.05 -49.25 -36.67
N LYS A 536 29.58 -50.43 -36.21
CA LYS A 536 30.26 -51.71 -36.45
C LYS A 536 30.26 -52.12 -37.93
N ARG A 537 29.16 -51.94 -38.67
CA ARG A 537 29.10 -52.18 -40.13
C ARG A 537 30.09 -51.27 -40.88
N ARG A 538 30.29 -50.03 -40.42
CA ARG A 538 31.29 -49.08 -40.98
C ARG A 538 32.74 -49.44 -40.64
N LYS A 539 33.00 -50.02 -39.47
CA LYS A 539 34.36 -50.43 -39.04
C LYS A 539 34.77 -51.85 -39.46
N GLY A 540 33.82 -52.72 -39.79
CA GLY A 540 34.06 -54.04 -40.39
C GLY A 540 33.88 -54.05 -41.91
N GLY A 541 33.99 -52.88 -42.56
CA GLY A 541 33.90 -52.67 -44.00
C GLY A 541 35.17 -52.01 -44.57
N VAL A 542 36.32 -52.40 -44.02
CA VAL A 542 37.69 -52.18 -44.51
C VAL A 542 38.37 -53.53 -44.52
#